data_AF-A0AB37IDK1-F1
#
_entry.id   AF-A0AB37IDK1-F1
#
_cell.length_a   1.000
_cell.length_b   1.000
_cell.length_c   1.000
_cell.angle_alpha   90.00
_cell.angle_beta   90.00
_cell.angle_gamma   90.00
#
_symmetry.space_group_name_H-M   'P 1'
#
loop_
_entity.id
_entity.type
_entity.pdbx_description
1 polymer ?
#
loop_
_entity_poly.entity_id
_entity_poly.type
_entity_poly.pdbx_seq_one_letter_code
_entity_poly.pdbx_strand_id
1 'polypeptide(L)'
;MSVFSDELSKLMRNRDMSDEDLASVVNVNRTTVSRWRSGERSPKIEKLPEIASVFNVDPKIFVGENNESITSTSFIETIYNKLSENRQEKVAEFAINQLEEQKQENSPTPLRKESSEKEIYTLAAHASNSNHRFTDEEVAELESYLDELDKEYDKKQAKRDKCRKQSD
;
A
#
# COMPACT_ATOMS: atom_id res chain seq x y z
N MET A 1 -7.81 -18.49 -26.84
CA MET A 1 -8.35 -17.26 -27.46
C MET A 1 -7.32 -16.17 -27.27
N SER A 2 -7.23 -15.23 -28.21
CA SER A 2 -6.24 -14.15 -28.21
C SER A 2 -6.83 -12.94 -27.48
N VAL A 3 -6.01 -12.14 -26.78
CA VAL A 3 -6.46 -10.88 -26.13
C VAL A 3 -7.17 -9.98 -27.14
N PHE A 4 -6.67 -9.95 -28.38
CA PHE A 4 -7.28 -9.24 -29.50
C PHE A 4 -8.72 -9.70 -29.80
N SER A 5 -8.94 -11.01 -29.92
CA SER A 5 -10.23 -11.57 -30.32
C SER A 5 -11.31 -11.28 -29.28
N ASP A 6 -10.91 -11.30 -28.01
CA ASP A 6 -11.80 -11.08 -26.88
C ASP A 6 -12.21 -9.61 -26.79
N GLU A 7 -11.25 -8.68 -26.90
CA GLU A 7 -11.54 -7.24 -26.90
C GLU A 7 -12.35 -6.81 -28.11
N LEU A 8 -12.02 -7.31 -29.31
CA LEU A 8 -12.81 -7.02 -30.50
C LEU A 8 -14.26 -7.50 -30.34
N SER A 9 -14.46 -8.70 -29.81
CA SER A 9 -15.80 -9.25 -29.55
C SER A 9 -16.60 -8.39 -28.56
N LYS A 10 -15.95 -7.90 -27.50
CA LYS A 10 -16.57 -7.01 -26.51
C LYS A 10 -17.00 -5.68 -27.15
N LEU A 11 -16.10 -5.03 -27.89
CA LEU A 11 -16.37 -3.75 -28.53
C LEU A 11 -17.51 -3.84 -29.56
N MET A 12 -17.54 -4.90 -30.36
CA MET A 12 -18.61 -5.13 -31.33
C MET A 12 -19.97 -5.36 -30.65
N ARG A 13 -20.01 -6.12 -29.56
CA ARG A 13 -21.23 -6.32 -28.76
C ARG A 13 -21.73 -5.02 -28.14
N ASN A 14 -20.84 -4.18 -27.62
CA ASN A 14 -21.22 -2.92 -27.00
C ASN A 14 -21.83 -1.91 -27.98
N ARG A 15 -21.55 -2.05 -29.28
CA ARG A 15 -22.09 -1.19 -30.34
C ARG A 15 -23.11 -1.89 -31.23
N ASP A 16 -23.56 -3.10 -30.87
CA ASP A 16 -24.46 -3.95 -31.67
C ASP A 16 -24.03 -4.03 -33.16
N MET A 17 -22.72 -4.12 -33.40
CA MET A 17 -22.13 -4.06 -34.75
C MET A 17 -21.95 -5.45 -35.34
N SER A 18 -22.33 -5.64 -36.61
CA SER A 18 -22.15 -6.91 -37.31
C SER A 18 -20.75 -7.06 -37.93
N ASP A 19 -20.37 -8.30 -38.26
CA ASP A 19 -19.11 -8.60 -38.95
C ASP A 19 -19.02 -7.93 -40.33
N GLU A 20 -20.17 -7.73 -40.98
CA GLU A 20 -20.28 -7.07 -42.28
C GLU A 20 -20.05 -5.55 -42.16
N ASP A 21 -20.61 -4.94 -41.10
CA ASP A 21 -20.48 -3.50 -40.85
C ASP A 21 -19.02 -3.12 -40.60
N LEU A 22 -18.35 -3.84 -39.68
CA LEU A 22 -16.94 -3.59 -39.40
C LEU A 22 -16.06 -3.83 -40.64
N ALA A 23 -16.37 -4.87 -41.43
CA ALA A 23 -15.65 -5.18 -42.64
C ALA A 23 -15.76 -4.06 -43.68
N SER A 24 -16.95 -3.45 -43.81
CA SER A 24 -17.17 -2.32 -44.71
C SER A 24 -16.38 -1.07 -44.31
N VAL A 25 -16.27 -0.80 -43.00
CA VAL A 25 -15.57 0.39 -42.49
C VAL A 25 -14.04 0.25 -42.60
N VAL A 26 -13.50 -0.93 -42.30
CA VAL A 26 -12.05 -1.22 -42.30
C VAL A 26 -11.53 -1.66 -43.69
N ASN A 27 -12.44 -1.69 -44.68
CA ASN A 27 -12.20 -2.12 -46.05
C ASN A 27 -11.54 -3.52 -46.13
N VAL A 28 -12.18 -4.50 -45.49
CA VAL A 28 -11.75 -5.91 -45.49
C VAL A 28 -12.94 -6.82 -45.80
N ASN A 29 -12.69 -8.09 -46.07
CA ASN A 29 -13.75 -9.07 -46.27
C ASN A 29 -14.38 -9.46 -44.91
N ARG A 30 -15.70 -9.65 -44.86
CA ARG A 30 -16.44 -10.15 -43.68
C ARG A 30 -15.85 -11.44 -43.11
N THR A 31 -15.40 -12.35 -43.97
CA THR A 31 -14.73 -13.59 -43.52
C THR A 31 -13.43 -13.32 -42.75
N THR A 32 -12.70 -12.25 -43.09
CA THR A 32 -11.49 -11.82 -42.37
C THR A 32 -11.83 -11.36 -40.96
N VAL A 33 -12.88 -10.53 -40.80
CA VAL A 33 -13.35 -10.08 -39.47
C VAL A 33 -13.84 -11.26 -38.63
N SER A 34 -14.57 -12.21 -39.22
CA SER A 34 -14.99 -13.42 -38.52
C SER A 34 -13.80 -14.23 -37.99
N ARG A 35 -12.72 -14.35 -38.78
CA ARG A 35 -11.48 -15.04 -38.36
C ARG A 35 -10.70 -14.29 -37.29
N TRP A 36 -10.77 -12.96 -37.32
CA TRP A 36 -10.22 -12.11 -36.25
C TRP A 36 -10.98 -12.32 -34.94
N ARG A 37 -12.31 -12.39 -35.01
CA ARG A 37 -13.16 -12.62 -33.84
C ARG A 37 -13.03 -14.04 -33.27
N SER A 38 -12.86 -15.06 -34.11
CA SER A 38 -12.64 -16.43 -33.64
C SER A 38 -11.22 -16.66 -33.10
N GLY A 39 -10.30 -15.72 -33.32
CA GLY A 39 -8.89 -15.85 -32.96
C GLY A 39 -8.11 -16.81 -33.86
N GLU A 40 -8.69 -17.25 -34.99
CA GLU A 40 -8.02 -18.07 -36.00
C GLU A 40 -6.87 -17.28 -36.67
N ARG A 41 -7.04 -15.97 -36.82
CA ARG A 41 -6.06 -15.07 -37.41
C ARG A 41 -6.05 -13.73 -36.69
N SER A 42 -4.89 -13.11 -36.54
CA SER A 42 -4.78 -11.73 -36.04
C SER A 42 -4.63 -10.73 -37.20
N PRO A 43 -5.15 -9.49 -37.07
CA PRO A 43 -4.88 -8.43 -38.03
C PRO A 43 -3.40 -8.05 -38.02
N LYS A 44 -2.95 -7.42 -39.11
CA LYS A 44 -1.64 -6.76 -39.14
C LYS A 44 -1.66 -5.53 -38.21
N ILE A 45 -0.50 -5.18 -37.65
CA ILE A 45 -0.35 -4.05 -36.74
C ILE A 45 -0.84 -2.72 -37.36
N GLU A 46 -0.68 -2.56 -38.68
CA GLU A 46 -1.13 -1.39 -39.46
C GLU A 46 -2.66 -1.20 -39.44
N LYS A 47 -3.43 -2.29 -39.27
CA LYS A 47 -4.89 -2.27 -39.25
C LYS A 47 -5.47 -2.04 -37.85
N LEU A 48 -4.67 -2.19 -36.79
CA LEU A 48 -5.10 -1.92 -35.42
C LEU A 48 -5.60 -0.49 -35.20
N PRO A 49 -4.89 0.58 -35.62
CA PRO A 49 -5.37 1.96 -35.42
C PRO A 49 -6.66 2.25 -36.20
N GLU A 50 -6.84 1.65 -37.37
CA GLU A 50 -8.06 1.78 -38.16
C GLU A 50 -9.25 1.11 -37.47
N ILE A 51 -9.09 -0.08 -36.90
CA ILE A 51 -10.13 -0.74 -36.11
C ILE A 51 -10.43 0.09 -34.84
N ALA A 52 -9.39 0.58 -34.17
CA ALA A 52 -9.53 1.35 -32.94
C ALA A 52 -10.27 2.68 -33.15
N SER A 53 -10.06 3.34 -34.30
CA SER A 53 -10.77 4.57 -34.63
C SER A 53 -12.27 4.36 -34.86
N VAL A 54 -12.69 3.21 -35.41
CA VAL A 54 -14.12 2.85 -35.53
C VAL A 54 -14.80 2.87 -34.16
N PHE A 55 -14.15 2.30 -33.15
CA PHE A 55 -14.69 2.19 -31.79
C PHE A 55 -14.34 3.39 -30.89
N ASN A 56 -13.57 4.35 -31.39
CA ASN A 56 -13.05 5.49 -30.64
C ASN A 56 -12.34 5.06 -29.33
N VAL A 57 -11.48 4.04 -29.44
CA VAL A 57 -10.68 3.48 -28.34
C VAL A 57 -9.18 3.56 -28.68
N ASP A 58 -8.33 3.47 -27.67
CA ASP A 58 -6.89 3.41 -27.89
C ASP A 58 -6.47 2.05 -28.50
N PRO A 59 -5.63 2.03 -29.56
CA PRO A 59 -5.16 0.80 -30.19
C PRO A 59 -4.45 -0.17 -29.22
N LYS A 60 -3.93 0.35 -28.10
CA LYS A 60 -3.26 -0.41 -27.04
C LYS A 60 -4.17 -1.44 -26.37
N ILE A 61 -5.49 -1.26 -26.42
CA ILE A 61 -6.46 -2.20 -25.84
C ILE A 61 -6.34 -3.60 -26.44
N PHE A 62 -6.00 -3.65 -27.73
CA PHE A 62 -5.89 -4.87 -28.52
C PHE A 62 -4.58 -5.65 -28.26
N VAL A 63 -3.58 -5.00 -27.66
CA VAL A 63 -2.27 -5.59 -27.34
C VAL A 63 -2.23 -6.10 -25.90
N GLY A 64 -3.21 -5.73 -25.07
CA GLY A 64 -3.29 -6.15 -23.66
C GLY A 64 -2.52 -5.23 -22.71
N GLU A 65 -1.93 -4.14 -23.19
CA GLU A 65 -1.29 -3.11 -22.34
C GLU A 65 -2.30 -2.32 -21.49
N ASN A 66 -3.60 -2.44 -21.79
CA ASN A 66 -4.66 -1.78 -21.03
C ASN A 66 -5.16 -2.61 -19.84
N ASN A 67 -4.58 -3.77 -19.55
CA ASN A 67 -4.82 -4.49 -18.30
C ASN A 67 -4.01 -3.92 -17.12
N GLU A 68 -3.42 -2.74 -17.26
CA GLU A 68 -3.00 -1.95 -16.11
C GLU A 68 -4.03 -0.86 -15.82
N SER A 69 -5.02 -1.23 -15.00
CA SER A 69 -5.59 -0.32 -13.99
C SER A 69 -6.07 1.05 -14.50
N ILE A 70 -7.06 1.09 -15.40
CA ILE A 70 -7.99 2.23 -15.36
C ILE A 70 -8.84 2.04 -14.10
N THR A 71 -8.36 2.50 -12.94
CA THR A 71 -9.24 3.10 -11.92
C THR A 71 -8.52 3.81 -10.77
N SER A 72 -7.31 3.41 -10.38
CA SER A 72 -6.72 3.93 -9.13
C SER A 72 -5.72 5.08 -9.31
N THR A 73 -4.83 5.00 -10.30
CA THR A 73 -3.76 6.00 -10.49
C THR A 73 -4.32 7.34 -10.96
N SER A 74 -5.23 7.34 -11.96
CA SER A 74 -5.84 8.59 -12.46
C SER A 74 -6.74 9.27 -11.42
N PHE A 75 -7.37 8.49 -10.52
CA PHE A 75 -8.20 9.02 -9.45
C PHE A 75 -7.38 9.73 -8.38
N ILE A 76 -6.26 9.14 -7.95
CA ILE A 76 -5.35 9.75 -6.99
C ILE A 76 -4.73 11.03 -7.57
N GLU A 77 -4.30 11.02 -8.83
CA GLU A 77 -3.77 12.21 -9.51
C GLU A 77 -4.82 13.34 -9.56
N THR A 78 -6.08 13.00 -9.86
CA THR A 78 -7.19 13.97 -9.89
C THR A 78 -7.45 14.59 -8.51
N ILE A 79 -7.39 13.80 -7.44
CA ILE A 79 -7.56 14.30 -6.06
C ILE A 79 -6.34 15.12 -5.65
N TYR A 80 -5.14 14.64 -5.95
CA TYR A 80 -3.87 15.28 -5.63
C TYR A 80 -3.81 16.70 -6.19
N ASN A 81 -4.17 16.86 -7.47
CA ASN A 81 -4.18 18.16 -8.15
C ASN A 81 -5.22 19.14 -7.59
N LYS A 82 -6.24 18.68 -6.85
CA LYS A 82 -7.24 19.55 -6.18
C LYS A 82 -6.83 19.97 -4.76
N LEU A 83 -5.81 19.35 -4.18
CA LEU A 83 -5.31 19.70 -2.85
C LEU A 83 -4.44 20.97 -2.89
N SER A 84 -4.34 21.66 -1.75
CA SER A 84 -3.38 22.76 -1.56
C SER A 84 -1.94 22.23 -1.47
N GLU A 85 -0.95 23.04 -1.84
CA GLU A 85 0.49 22.69 -1.84
C GLU A 85 0.97 22.05 -0.52
N ASN A 86 0.67 22.65 0.63
CA ASN A 86 1.03 22.09 1.96
C ASN A 86 0.42 20.71 2.25
N ARG A 87 -0.69 20.34 1.58
CA ARG A 87 -1.34 19.03 1.74
C ARG A 87 -0.79 18.03 0.72
N GLN A 88 -0.44 18.50 -0.47
CA GLN A 88 0.25 17.70 -1.47
C GLN A 88 1.59 17.18 -0.93
N GLU A 89 2.37 18.04 -0.27
CA GLU A 89 3.64 17.67 0.37
C GLU A 89 3.46 16.52 1.37
N LYS A 90 2.44 16.60 2.24
CA LYS A 90 2.14 15.53 3.21
C LYS A 90 1.73 14.22 2.56
N VAL A 91 0.95 14.28 1.49
CA VAL A 91 0.53 13.08 0.75
C VAL A 91 1.74 12.44 0.07
N ALA A 92 2.65 13.23 -0.49
CA ALA A 92 3.88 12.75 -1.08
C ALA A 92 4.82 12.11 -0.05
N GLU A 93 5.05 12.77 1.09
CA GLU A 93 5.83 12.24 2.21
C GLU A 93 5.28 10.89 2.68
N PHE A 94 3.97 10.80 2.89
CA PHE A 94 3.31 9.56 3.29
C PHE A 94 3.49 8.45 2.24
N ALA A 95 3.30 8.75 0.96
CA ALA A 95 3.48 7.78 -0.12
C ALA A 95 4.92 7.25 -0.20
N ILE A 96 5.92 8.12 0.03
CA ILE A 96 7.34 7.74 0.06
C ILE A 96 7.61 6.79 1.23
N ASN A 97 7.15 7.12 2.44
CA ASN A 97 7.35 6.29 3.62
C ASN A 97 6.74 4.89 3.45
N GLN A 98 5.51 4.81 2.93
CA GLN A 98 4.86 3.53 2.65
C GLN A 98 5.63 2.69 1.62
N LEU A 99 6.24 3.32 0.63
CA LEU A 99 7.08 2.63 -0.36
C LEU A 99 8.38 2.10 0.26
N GLU A 100 8.97 2.84 1.20
CA GLU A 100 10.17 2.41 1.91
C GLU A 100 9.88 1.23 2.85
N GLU A 101 8.78 1.28 3.61
CA GLU A 101 8.31 0.19 4.46
C GLU A 101 8.15 -1.11 3.66
N GLN A 102 7.49 -1.05 2.51
CA GLN A 102 7.30 -2.20 1.62
C GLN A 102 8.62 -2.78 1.09
N LYS A 103 9.62 -1.95 0.82
CA LYS A 103 10.94 -2.40 0.35
C LYS A 103 11.72 -3.13 1.45
N GLN A 104 11.51 -2.74 2.71
CA GLN A 104 12.17 -3.37 3.86
C GLN A 104 11.57 -4.73 4.20
N GLU A 105 10.25 -4.92 4.00
CA GLU A 105 9.57 -6.20 4.27
C GLU A 105 9.96 -7.34 3.30
N ASN A 106 10.39 -7.02 2.07
CA ASN A 106 10.62 -8.01 1.01
C ASN A 106 12.08 -8.50 0.89
N SER A 107 12.93 -8.27 1.89
CA SER A 107 14.31 -8.75 1.94
C SER A 107 14.44 -10.09 2.69
N PRO A 108 14.92 -11.19 2.07
CA PRO A 108 15.07 -12.48 2.74
C PRO A 108 16.34 -12.58 3.61
N THR A 109 16.22 -12.27 4.92
CA THR A 109 17.03 -12.71 6.12
C THR A 109 18.57 -12.45 6.19
N PRO A 110 19.26 -12.41 7.37
CA PRO A 110 18.86 -12.38 8.79
C PRO A 110 19.53 -11.27 9.67
N LEU A 111 19.08 -11.11 10.92
CA LEU A 111 19.57 -10.21 11.99
C LEU A 111 19.56 -8.70 11.68
N ARG A 112 18.49 -8.01 12.09
CA ARG A 112 18.69 -6.68 12.67
C ARG A 112 19.05 -6.91 14.14
N LYS A 113 20.31 -6.63 14.50
CA LYS A 113 20.57 -6.12 15.85
C LYS A 113 19.67 -4.90 15.97
N GLU A 114 18.58 -5.04 16.71
CA GLU A 114 17.80 -3.88 17.10
C GLU A 114 18.75 -2.95 17.83
N SER A 115 19.09 -1.87 17.16
CA SER A 115 19.74 -0.72 17.76
C SER A 115 18.74 -0.17 18.78
N SER A 116 18.93 -0.62 20.02
CA SER A 116 18.25 -0.28 21.26
C SER A 116 16.73 -0.49 21.25
N GLU A 117 16.28 -1.61 21.83
CA GLU A 117 15.08 -1.61 22.66
C GLU A 117 15.17 -0.41 23.60
N LYS A 118 14.55 0.72 23.23
CA LYS A 118 14.29 1.75 24.23
C LYS A 118 13.08 1.27 24.98
N GLU A 119 13.32 0.56 26.09
CA GLU A 119 12.32 0.41 27.14
C GLU A 119 11.58 1.74 27.28
N ILE A 120 10.24 1.69 27.21
CA ILE A 120 9.42 2.88 27.36
C ILE A 120 9.54 3.31 28.81
N TYR A 121 10.49 4.21 29.11
CA TYR A 121 10.66 4.77 30.44
C TYR A 121 9.44 5.63 30.79
N THR A 122 8.57 5.11 31.65
CA THR A 122 7.42 5.82 32.23
C THR A 122 7.85 7.03 33.08
N LEU A 123 9.14 7.12 33.43
CA LEU A 123 9.77 8.26 34.09
C LEU A 123 9.46 9.59 33.40
N ALA A 124 9.50 9.61 32.05
CA ALA A 124 9.20 10.81 31.26
C ALA A 124 7.73 11.26 31.37
N ALA A 125 6.80 10.32 31.60
CA ALA A 125 5.38 10.62 31.69
C ALA A 125 4.99 11.36 32.99
N HIS A 126 5.81 11.27 34.03
CA HIS A 126 5.58 11.90 35.33
C HIS A 126 6.54 13.06 35.64
N ALA A 127 7.41 13.42 34.70
CA ALA A 127 8.33 14.54 34.89
C ALA A 127 7.58 15.88 34.94
N SER A 128 7.88 16.70 35.96
CA SER A 128 7.34 18.06 36.09
C SER A 128 7.74 18.99 34.94
N ASN A 129 8.79 18.65 34.19
CA ASN A 129 9.27 19.35 33.01
C ASN A 129 9.19 18.44 31.78
N SER A 130 8.27 18.76 30.86
CA SER A 130 8.05 18.00 29.62
C SER A 130 9.27 17.91 28.69
N ASN A 131 10.28 18.78 28.88
CA ASN A 131 11.48 18.83 28.04
C ASN A 131 12.72 18.23 28.70
N HIS A 132 12.60 17.72 29.93
CA HIS A 132 13.73 17.10 30.61
C HIS A 132 13.99 15.71 30.02
N ARG A 133 15.26 15.44 29.66
CA ARG A 133 15.72 14.16 29.17
C ARG A 133 16.57 13.54 30.26
N PHE A 134 16.11 12.42 30.81
CA PHE A 134 16.89 11.65 31.78
C PHE A 134 18.11 11.02 31.11
N THR A 135 19.24 11.07 31.80
CA THR A 135 20.47 10.36 31.46
C THR A 135 20.46 8.96 32.06
N ASP A 136 21.25 8.05 31.50
CA ASP A 136 21.32 6.65 31.96
C ASP A 136 21.79 6.54 33.44
N GLU A 137 22.62 7.48 33.89
CA GLU A 137 23.09 7.57 35.28
C GLU A 137 21.95 7.96 36.24
N GLU A 138 21.13 8.96 35.86
CA GLU A 138 19.97 9.39 36.65
C GLU A 138 18.92 8.27 36.77
N VAL A 139 18.73 7.49 35.70
CA VAL A 139 17.83 6.33 35.71
C VAL A 139 18.33 5.26 36.69
N ALA A 140 19.62 4.92 36.64
CA ALA A 140 20.22 3.93 37.54
C ALA A 140 20.17 4.34 39.01
N GLU A 141 20.37 5.63 39.30
CA GLU A 141 20.23 6.17 40.65
C GLU A 141 18.80 6.01 41.17
N LEU A 142 17.81 6.35 40.34
CA LEU A 142 16.38 6.19 40.67
C LEU A 142 16.01 4.72 40.90
N GLU A 143 16.48 3.80 40.07
CA GLU A 143 16.24 2.36 40.24
C GLU A 143 16.81 1.85 41.57
N SER A 144 18.04 2.26 41.91
CA SER A 144 18.67 1.88 43.18
C SER A 144 17.88 2.37 44.40
N TYR A 145 17.28 3.56 44.29
CA TYR A 145 16.46 4.15 45.35
C TYR A 145 15.12 3.42 45.51
N LEU A 146 14.46 3.07 44.40
CA LEU A 146 13.21 2.31 44.42
C LEU A 146 13.42 0.92 45.05
N ASP A 147 14.51 0.24 44.68
CA ASP A 147 14.92 -1.05 45.25
C ASP A 147 15.11 -0.98 46.78
N GLU A 148 15.63 0.12 47.29
CA GLU A 148 15.78 0.32 48.74
C GLU A 148 14.43 0.51 49.44
N LEU A 149 13.54 1.30 48.84
CA LEU A 149 12.19 1.53 49.36
C LEU A 149 11.35 0.25 49.39
N ASP A 150 11.43 -0.58 48.37
CA ASP A 150 10.71 -1.86 48.33
C ASP A 150 11.20 -2.80 49.44
N LYS A 151 12.52 -2.89 49.64
CA LYS A 151 13.11 -3.65 50.77
C LYS A 151 12.66 -3.12 52.12
N GLU A 152 12.56 -1.80 52.28
CA GLU A 152 12.03 -1.20 53.51
C GLU A 152 10.55 -1.53 53.73
N TYR A 153 9.75 -1.43 52.67
CA TYR A 153 8.32 -1.71 52.71
C TYR A 153 8.06 -3.17 53.09
N ASP A 154 8.76 -4.10 52.46
CA ASP A 154 8.67 -5.54 52.76
C ASP A 154 9.07 -5.84 54.21
N LYS A 155 10.15 -5.23 54.71
CA LYS A 155 10.56 -5.35 56.12
C LYS A 155 9.49 -4.83 57.07
N LYS A 156 8.84 -3.70 56.74
CA LYS A 156 7.75 -3.11 57.54
C LYS A 156 6.51 -4.02 57.51
N GLN A 157 6.13 -4.55 56.36
CA GLN A 157 5.00 -5.48 56.25
C GLN A 157 5.25 -6.80 57.00
N ALA A 158 6.44 -7.40 56.84
CA ALA A 158 6.82 -8.60 57.57
C ALA A 158 6.81 -8.41 59.10
N LYS A 159 7.18 -7.21 59.59
CA LYS A 159 7.04 -6.86 61.02
C LYS A 159 5.58 -6.74 61.44
N ARG A 160 4.73 -6.08 60.65
CA ARG A 160 3.30 -5.94 60.93
C ARG A 160 2.58 -7.29 60.95
N ASP A 161 2.90 -8.17 60.01
CA ASP A 161 2.34 -9.52 59.93
C ASP A 161 2.78 -10.40 61.11
N LYS A 162 4.01 -10.23 61.59
CA LYS A 162 4.50 -10.89 62.82
C LYS A 162 3.79 -10.38 64.06
N CYS A 163 3.57 -9.07 64.21
CA CYS A 163 2.82 -8.51 65.33
C CYS A 163 1.35 -8.96 65.33
N ARG A 164 0.72 -9.07 64.15
CA ARG A 164 -0.66 -9.56 64.04
C ARG A 164 -0.80 -11.02 64.49
N LYS A 165 0.15 -11.90 64.14
CA LYS A 165 0.15 -13.32 64.54
C LYS A 165 0.49 -13.59 66.01
N GLN A 166 0.99 -12.59 66.75
CA GLN A 166 1.28 -12.70 68.18
C GLN A 166 0.15 -12.14 69.06
N SER A 167 -0.91 -11.59 68.44
CA SER A 167 -2.05 -10.97 69.12
C SER A 167 -3.32 -11.84 69.11
N ASP A 168 -3.29 -12.98 68.39
CA ASP A 168 -4.30 -14.04 68.35
C ASP A 168 -3.78 -15.27 69.12
#